data_AF-M4C6Y0-F1
#
_entry.id   AF-M4C6Y0-F1
#
_cell.length_a   1.000
_cell.length_b   1.000
_cell.length_c   1.000
_cell.angle_alpha   90.00
_cell.angle_beta   90.00
_cell.angle_gamma   90.00
#
_symmetry.space_group_name_H-M   'P 1'
#
loop_
_entity.id
_entity.type
_entity.pdbx_description
1 polymer ?
#
loop_
_entity_poly.entity_id
_entity_poly.type
_entity_poly.pdbx_seq_one_letter_code
_entity_poly.pdbx_strand_id
1 'polypeptide(L)'
;MRFRPCIDIHAGEVKQIVGLTLTDETGKGPVTNFVSSQSAGDFARMYKRDGLVGGHVIMLGTSEANTNAALEALQAYPGGLQVGGGITADNCQFFVEKGASHVIVTSYVFRDGQIDFDRLEKLKQLIGKEHLVLDLSCRKR
;
A
#
# COMPACT_ATOMS: atom_id res chain seq x y z
N MET A 1 -9.51 6.96 19.55
CA MET A 1 -9.54 5.98 18.44
C MET A 1 -9.55 6.77 17.13
N ARG A 2 -8.81 6.37 16.09
CA ARG A 2 -8.82 7.04 14.77
C ARG A 2 -9.28 6.04 13.72
N PHE A 3 -10.22 6.43 12.87
CA PHE A 3 -10.59 5.64 11.69
C PHE A 3 -9.56 5.86 10.59
N ARG A 4 -9.04 4.79 9.99
CA ARG A 4 -8.06 4.82 8.90
C ARG A 4 -8.65 4.04 7.72
N PRO A 5 -9.04 4.71 6.63
CA PRO A 5 -9.62 4.03 5.49
C PRO A 5 -8.55 3.29 4.66
N CYS A 6 -8.98 2.30 3.87
CA CYS A 6 -8.11 1.58 2.94
C CYS A 6 -8.59 1.73 1.49
N ILE A 7 -7.66 1.57 0.54
CA ILE A 7 -7.91 1.45 -0.90
C ILE A 7 -7.06 0.28 -1.40
N ASP A 8 -7.68 -0.87 -1.58
CA ASP A 8 -7.00 -2.04 -2.13
C ASP A 8 -7.12 -2.02 -3.66
N ILE A 9 -5.99 -2.12 -4.35
CA ILE A 9 -5.87 -1.99 -5.80
C ILE A 9 -5.38 -3.31 -6.39
N HIS A 10 -6.09 -3.85 -7.37
CA HIS A 10 -5.65 -5.01 -8.13
C HIS A 10 -6.03 -4.87 -9.60
N ALA A 11 -5.06 -5.05 -10.50
CA ALA A 11 -5.17 -4.79 -11.93
C ALA A 11 -5.65 -3.35 -12.25
N GLY A 12 -5.23 -2.37 -11.44
CA GLY A 12 -5.57 -0.95 -11.61
C GLY A 12 -6.97 -0.55 -11.12
N GLU A 13 -7.77 -1.49 -10.60
CA GLU A 13 -9.11 -1.21 -10.09
C GLU A 13 -9.15 -1.32 -8.56
N VAL A 14 -10.03 -0.54 -7.94
CA VAL A 14 -10.29 -0.65 -6.50
C VAL A 14 -11.16 -1.87 -6.24
N LYS A 15 -10.65 -2.82 -5.45
CA LYS A 15 -11.33 -4.10 -5.17
C LYS A 15 -11.40 -4.36 -3.69
N GLN A 16 -12.53 -4.90 -3.26
CA GLN A 16 -12.61 -5.61 -1.98
C GLN A 16 -12.32 -7.09 -2.23
N ILE A 17 -11.26 -7.61 -1.62
CA ILE A 17 -10.90 -9.02 -1.71
C ILE A 17 -11.40 -9.82 -0.50
N VAL A 18 -11.57 -11.13 -0.68
CA VAL A 18 -11.94 -12.09 0.37
C VAL A 18 -10.80 -13.09 0.56
N GLY A 19 -10.35 -13.27 1.79
CA GLY A 19 -9.33 -14.25 2.15
C GLY A 19 -7.99 -13.63 2.55
N LEU A 20 -7.18 -14.42 3.24
CA LEU A 20 -5.95 -13.99 3.93
C LEU A 20 -4.68 -14.14 3.07
N THR A 21 -4.77 -14.69 1.87
CA THR A 21 -3.58 -15.05 1.08
C THR A 21 -3.83 -14.87 -0.40
N LEU A 22 -3.06 -13.97 -1.02
CA LEU A 22 -2.82 -13.95 -2.45
C LEU A 22 -1.88 -15.11 -2.76
N THR A 23 -2.41 -16.29 -3.04
CA THR A 23 -1.59 -17.38 -3.61
C THR A 23 -1.55 -17.22 -5.12
N ASP A 24 -0.40 -16.79 -5.65
CA ASP A 24 -0.12 -16.79 -7.10
C ASP A 24 -0.02 -18.23 -7.66
N GLU A 25 0.02 -19.25 -6.79
CA GLU A 25 0.32 -20.65 -7.13
C GLU A 25 -0.75 -21.39 -7.95
N THR A 26 -1.94 -20.81 -8.19
CA THR A 26 -3.00 -21.53 -8.94
C THR A 26 -3.51 -20.81 -10.18
N GLY A 27 -2.89 -19.69 -10.60
CA GLY A 27 -3.39 -18.89 -11.71
C GLY A 27 -4.78 -18.28 -11.47
N LYS A 28 -5.35 -18.46 -10.27
CA LYS A 28 -6.56 -17.80 -9.80
C LYS A 28 -6.11 -16.61 -8.96
N GLY A 29 -6.30 -15.40 -9.48
CA GLY A 29 -6.08 -14.17 -8.73
C GLY A 29 -6.95 -14.08 -7.46
N PRO A 30 -6.84 -12.99 -6.68
CA PRO A 30 -7.63 -12.82 -5.46
C PRO A 30 -9.11 -13.09 -5.67
N VAL A 31 -9.73 -13.80 -4.72
CA VAL A 31 -11.20 -13.89 -4.67
C VAL A 31 -11.73 -12.48 -4.41
N THR A 32 -12.44 -11.94 -5.38
CA THR A 32 -12.95 -10.58 -5.33
C THR A 32 -14.40 -10.60 -4.84
N ASN A 33 -14.70 -9.87 -3.77
CA ASN A 33 -16.08 -9.66 -3.33
C ASN A 33 -16.77 -8.58 -4.16
N PHE A 34 -16.04 -7.50 -4.43
CA PHE A 34 -16.58 -6.31 -5.07
C PHE A 34 -15.49 -5.58 -5.85
N VAL A 35 -15.85 -5.09 -7.04
CA VAL A 35 -15.04 -4.17 -7.83
C VAL A 35 -15.79 -2.85 -7.87
N SER A 36 -15.12 -1.77 -7.47
CA SER A 36 -15.71 -0.45 -7.46
C SER A 36 -15.72 0.16 -8.86
N SER A 37 -16.79 0.88 -9.19
CA SER A 37 -16.84 1.76 -10.36
C SER A 37 -16.13 3.12 -10.14
N GLN A 38 -15.86 3.48 -8.88
CA GLN A 38 -15.10 4.66 -8.50
C GLN A 38 -13.60 4.38 -8.53
N SER A 39 -12.81 5.36 -8.97
CA SER A 39 -11.35 5.26 -9.05
C SER A 39 -10.69 5.34 -7.67
N ALA A 40 -9.40 5.00 -7.60
CA ALA A 40 -8.61 5.19 -6.38
C ALA A 40 -8.51 6.68 -6.02
N GLY A 41 -8.43 7.56 -7.03
CA GLY A 41 -8.50 9.01 -6.85
C GLY A 41 -9.82 9.50 -6.28
N ASP A 42 -10.96 8.91 -6.68
CA ASP A 42 -12.28 9.28 -6.15
C ASP A 42 -12.38 9.01 -4.64
N PHE A 43 -11.96 7.81 -4.20
CA PHE A 43 -11.91 7.49 -2.77
C PHE A 43 -10.94 8.41 -2.02
N ALA A 44 -9.77 8.71 -2.57
CA ALA A 44 -8.82 9.62 -1.93
C ALA A 44 -9.39 11.04 -1.77
N ARG A 45 -10.10 11.56 -2.78
CA ARG A 45 -10.81 12.85 -2.69
C ARG A 45 -11.89 12.82 -1.62
N MET A 46 -12.65 11.72 -1.53
CA MET A 46 -13.65 11.52 -0.47
C MET A 46 -12.99 11.54 0.92
N TYR A 47 -11.93 10.77 1.12
CA TYR A 47 -11.20 10.71 2.39
C TYR A 47 -10.62 12.07 2.78
N LYS A 48 -10.12 12.83 1.81
CA LYS A 48 -9.65 14.21 2.00
C LYS A 48 -10.76 15.15 2.47
N ARG A 49 -11.91 15.12 1.79
CA ARG A 49 -13.08 15.91 2.17
C ARG A 49 -13.53 15.62 3.59
N ASP A 50 -13.45 14.35 4.00
CA ASP A 50 -13.89 13.88 5.30
C ASP A 50 -12.78 14.00 6.39
N GLY A 51 -11.60 14.55 6.03
CA GLY A 51 -10.49 14.79 6.97
C GLY A 51 -9.80 13.53 7.49
N LEU A 52 -9.89 12.42 6.76
CA LEU A 52 -9.38 11.12 7.18
C LEU A 52 -7.91 10.95 6.79
N VAL A 53 -7.01 10.99 7.78
CA VAL A 53 -5.56 10.87 7.58
C VAL A 53 -5.00 9.52 7.98
N GLY A 54 -3.89 9.13 7.33
CA GLY A 54 -3.18 7.90 7.64
C GLY A 54 -3.91 6.63 7.22
N GLY A 55 -4.85 6.75 6.28
CA GLY A 55 -5.36 5.63 5.49
C GLY A 55 -4.31 5.09 4.54
N HIS A 56 -4.50 3.88 4.02
CA HIS A 56 -3.51 3.18 3.22
C HIS A 56 -4.04 2.74 1.87
N VAL A 57 -3.22 2.91 0.84
CA VAL A 57 -3.41 2.39 -0.51
C VAL A 57 -2.54 1.15 -0.66
N ILE A 58 -3.12 -0.01 -0.92
CA ILE A 58 -2.36 -1.28 -1.02
C ILE A 58 -2.44 -1.80 -2.45
N MET A 59 -1.29 -1.90 -3.10
CA MET A 59 -1.15 -2.52 -4.42
C MET A 59 -1.03 -4.04 -4.26
N LEU A 60 -2.06 -4.76 -4.72
CA LEU A 60 -2.09 -6.22 -4.79
C LEU A 60 -1.54 -6.64 -6.15
N GLY A 61 -0.21 -6.75 -6.26
CA GLY A 61 0.52 -7.05 -7.49
C GLY A 61 1.31 -5.86 -8.03
N THR A 62 2.20 -6.11 -8.99
CA THR A 62 3.23 -5.17 -9.45
C THR A 62 2.96 -4.56 -10.83
N SER A 63 1.72 -4.65 -11.33
CA SER A 63 1.39 -4.11 -12.65
C SER A 63 1.52 -2.58 -12.68
N GLU A 64 1.86 -2.04 -13.85
CA GLU A 64 1.87 -0.58 -14.07
C GLU A 64 0.50 0.04 -13.78
N ALA A 65 -0.58 -0.68 -14.09
CA ALA A 65 -1.94 -0.27 -13.78
C ALA A 65 -2.16 -0.07 -12.26
N ASN A 66 -1.61 -0.96 -11.41
CA ASN A 66 -1.67 -0.77 -9.96
C ASN A 66 -0.92 0.48 -9.52
N THR A 67 0.30 0.66 -10.04
CA THR A 67 1.12 1.84 -9.74
C THR A 67 0.40 3.13 -10.14
N ASN A 68 -0.19 3.18 -11.34
CA ASN A 68 -0.91 4.36 -11.84
C ASN A 68 -2.14 4.69 -10.97
N ALA A 69 -2.93 3.68 -10.59
CA ALA A 69 -4.07 3.88 -9.70
C ALA A 69 -3.63 4.33 -8.29
N ALA A 70 -2.53 3.78 -7.76
CA ALA A 70 -1.99 4.23 -6.48
C ALA A 70 -1.53 5.69 -6.55
N LEU A 71 -0.83 6.09 -7.62
CA LEU A 71 -0.41 7.47 -7.85
C LEU A 71 -1.60 8.41 -7.97
N GLU A 72 -2.70 7.99 -8.61
CA GLU A 72 -3.93 8.76 -8.69
C GLU A 72 -4.47 9.11 -7.28
N ALA A 73 -4.52 8.13 -6.38
CA ALA A 73 -4.95 8.33 -5.00
C ALA A 73 -3.99 9.27 -4.22
N LEU A 74 -2.68 9.05 -4.35
CA LEU A 74 -1.66 9.85 -3.66
C LEU A 74 -1.68 11.31 -4.11
N GLN A 75 -1.82 11.57 -5.41
CA GLN A 75 -1.90 12.92 -5.97
C GLN A 75 -3.22 13.62 -5.63
N ALA A 76 -4.31 12.86 -5.48
CA ALA A 76 -5.60 13.39 -5.03
C ALA A 76 -5.58 13.84 -3.56
N TYR A 77 -4.78 13.18 -2.71
CA TYR A 77 -4.59 13.56 -1.32
C TYR A 77 -3.11 13.53 -0.87
N PRO A 78 -2.29 14.49 -1.33
CA PRO A 78 -0.87 14.53 -0.99
C PRO A 78 -0.65 14.66 0.52
N GLY A 79 0.19 13.79 1.07
CA GLY A 79 0.46 13.71 2.50
C GLY A 79 -0.67 13.13 3.36
N GLY A 80 -1.81 12.74 2.76
CA GLY A 80 -2.96 12.20 3.49
C GLY A 80 -2.93 10.68 3.64
N LEU A 81 -2.39 9.98 2.63
CA LEU A 81 -2.43 8.52 2.51
C LEU A 81 -1.03 7.90 2.58
N GLN A 82 -0.98 6.65 3.01
CA GLN A 82 0.20 5.78 2.97
C GLN A 82 0.08 4.84 1.76
N VAL A 83 1.19 4.27 1.29
CA VAL A 83 1.16 3.29 0.18
C VAL A 83 1.98 2.05 0.47
N GLY A 84 1.43 0.88 0.17
CA GLY A 84 2.07 -0.42 0.35
C GLY A 84 1.87 -1.35 -0.86
N GLY A 85 2.54 -2.50 -0.81
CA GLY A 85 2.52 -3.48 -1.90
C GLY A 85 3.75 -3.36 -2.80
N GLY A 86 4.70 -4.28 -2.65
CA GLY A 86 5.92 -4.28 -3.48
C GLY A 86 6.89 -3.11 -3.23
N ILE A 87 6.83 -2.46 -2.06
CA ILE A 87 7.77 -1.40 -1.71
C ILE A 87 9.16 -1.98 -1.46
N THR A 88 10.17 -1.37 -2.07
CA THR A 88 11.59 -1.69 -1.96
C THR A 88 12.42 -0.41 -1.79
N ALA A 89 13.71 -0.56 -1.54
CA ALA A 89 14.63 0.59 -1.53
C ALA A 89 14.66 1.34 -2.88
N ASP A 90 14.35 0.67 -3.99
CA ASP A 90 14.48 1.26 -5.33
C ASP A 90 13.26 2.13 -5.70
N ASN A 91 12.10 1.92 -5.07
CA ASN A 91 10.87 2.65 -5.38
C ASN A 91 10.31 3.48 -4.20
N CYS A 92 10.85 3.31 -2.99
CA CYS A 92 10.30 3.97 -1.80
C CYS A 92 10.27 5.50 -1.94
N GLN A 93 11.38 6.09 -2.38
CA GLN A 93 11.51 7.53 -2.55
C GLN A 93 10.54 8.07 -3.61
N PHE A 94 10.35 7.35 -4.72
CA PHE A 94 9.40 7.71 -5.76
C PHE A 94 7.99 7.93 -5.21
N PHE A 95 7.50 7.02 -4.36
CA PHE A 95 6.15 7.15 -3.82
C PHE A 95 6.01 8.30 -2.82
N VAL A 96 7.02 8.54 -1.97
CA VAL A 96 7.04 9.69 -1.05
C VAL A 96 7.00 11.00 -1.83
N GLU A 97 7.85 11.14 -2.87
CA GLU A 97 7.87 12.31 -3.74
C GLU A 97 6.56 12.54 -4.50
N LYS A 98 5.82 11.46 -4.78
CA LYS A 98 4.50 11.51 -5.42
C LYS A 98 3.32 11.75 -4.47
N GLY A 99 3.60 12.01 -3.20
CA GLY A 99 2.60 12.46 -2.23
C GLY A 99 2.18 11.40 -1.21
N ALA A 100 2.84 10.24 -1.14
CA ALA A 100 2.66 9.34 -0.02
C ALA A 100 3.16 10.01 1.28
N SER A 101 2.34 9.99 2.31
CA SER A 101 2.76 10.36 3.66
C SER A 101 3.82 9.39 4.19
N HIS A 102 3.65 8.10 3.92
CA HIS A 102 4.56 7.03 4.28
C HIS A 102 4.49 5.91 3.23
N VAL A 103 5.56 5.13 3.13
CA VAL A 103 5.53 3.83 2.48
C VAL A 103 5.40 2.72 3.52
N ILE A 104 4.63 1.69 3.17
CA ILE A 104 4.35 0.52 3.99
C ILE A 104 5.17 -0.64 3.44
N VAL A 105 6.04 -1.19 4.28
CA VAL A 105 6.97 -2.25 3.91
C VAL A 105 6.59 -3.54 4.60
N THR A 106 6.50 -4.62 3.82
CA THR A 106 6.12 -5.96 4.24
C THR A 106 7.27 -6.94 3.97
N SER A 107 7.12 -7.86 3.03
CA SER A 107 8.05 -8.96 2.74
C SER A 107 9.46 -8.52 2.32
N TYR A 108 9.66 -7.24 1.96
CA TYR A 108 10.99 -6.73 1.64
C TYR A 108 11.92 -6.75 2.86
N VAL A 109 11.42 -6.43 4.06
CA VAL A 109 12.22 -6.42 5.31
C VAL A 109 11.99 -7.64 6.19
N PHE A 110 10.91 -8.39 6.00
CA PHE A 110 10.64 -9.62 6.75
C PHE A 110 11.06 -10.83 5.93
N ARG A 111 12.09 -11.55 6.37
CA ARG A 111 12.62 -12.76 5.72
C ARG A 111 12.83 -13.86 6.74
N ASP A 112 12.35 -15.06 6.44
CA ASP A 112 12.53 -16.25 7.30
C ASP A 112 12.11 -16.03 8.77
N GLY A 113 11.06 -15.21 8.98
CA GLY A 113 10.54 -14.87 10.31
C GLY A 113 11.38 -13.83 11.08
N GLN A 114 12.39 -13.24 10.45
CA GLN A 114 13.27 -12.23 11.02
C GLN A 114 13.19 -10.90 10.26
N ILE A 115 13.67 -9.83 10.90
CA ILE A 115 13.83 -8.52 10.26
C ILE A 115 15.23 -8.45 9.64
N ASP A 116 15.27 -8.16 8.35
CA ASP A 116 16.46 -7.76 7.62
C ASP A 116 16.77 -6.29 7.95
N PHE A 117 17.59 -6.08 8.98
CA PHE A 117 17.93 -4.73 9.46
C PHE A 117 18.75 -3.92 8.45
N ASP A 118 19.52 -4.57 7.56
CA ASP A 118 20.27 -3.87 6.53
C ASP A 118 19.33 -3.22 5.51
N ARG A 119 18.30 -3.95 5.09
CA ARG A 119 17.23 -3.39 4.22
C ARG A 119 16.43 -2.31 4.91
N LEU A 120 16.12 -2.50 6.19
CA LEU A 120 15.41 -1.50 6.99
C LEU A 120 16.21 -0.20 7.12
N GLU A 121 17.51 -0.30 7.39
CA GLU A 121 18.38 0.86 7.52
C GLU A 121 18.55 1.57 6.16
N LYS A 122 18.66 0.82 5.05
CA LYS A 122 18.68 1.41 3.70
C LYS A 122 17.41 2.23 3.41
N LEU A 123 16.24 1.70 3.75
CA LEU A 123 14.97 2.44 3.59
C LEU A 123 14.97 3.72 4.45
N LYS A 124 15.36 3.60 5.73
CA LYS A 124 15.43 4.74 6.64
C LYS A 124 16.40 5.83 6.13
N GLN A 125 17.52 5.45 5.52
CA GLN A 125 18.47 6.41 4.95
C GLN A 125 17.89 7.16 3.73
N LEU A 126 17.08 6.49 2.92
CA LEU A 126 16.51 7.07 1.70
C LEU A 126 15.34 8.01 1.97
N ILE A 127 14.43 7.62 2.87
CA ILE A 127 13.16 8.33 3.07
C ILE A 127 12.92 8.82 4.50
N GLY A 128 13.84 8.56 5.44
CA GLY A 128 13.63 8.89 6.85
C GLY A 128 12.66 7.94 7.55
N LYS A 129 12.72 7.91 8.89
CA LYS A 129 11.85 7.04 9.70
C LYS A 129 10.41 7.55 9.78
N GLU A 130 10.22 8.84 9.56
CA GLU A 130 8.96 9.56 9.57
C GLU A 130 8.09 9.30 8.33
N HIS A 131 8.65 8.65 7.30
CA HIS A 131 7.94 8.21 6.11
C HIS A 131 7.87 6.69 6.00
N LEU A 132 8.23 5.95 7.06
CA LEU A 132 8.30 4.49 7.02
C LEU A 132 7.28 3.83 7.96
N VAL A 133 6.55 2.86 7.44
CA VAL A 133 5.64 1.98 8.19
C VAL A 133 6.02 0.53 7.94
N LEU A 134 6.04 -0.27 9.01
CA LEU A 134 6.23 -1.72 8.94
C LEU A 134 4.89 -2.42 9.12
N ASP A 135 4.50 -3.23 8.16
CA ASP A 135 3.28 -4.03 8.23
C ASP A 135 3.62 -5.50 8.48
N LEU A 136 3.12 -6.00 9.60
CA LEU A 136 3.36 -7.31 10.17
C LEU A 136 2.06 -8.13 10.14
N SER A 137 1.95 -9.00 9.15
CA SER A 137 0.89 -10.00 9.11
C SER A 137 1.24 -11.16 10.05
N CYS A 138 0.55 -11.23 11.19
CA CYS A 138 0.76 -12.26 12.20
C CYS A 138 -0.36 -13.30 12.18
N ARG A 139 0.00 -14.57 12.32
CA ARG A 139 -0.96 -15.68 12.50
C ARG A 139 -0.74 -16.33 13.86
N LYS A 140 -1.80 -16.39 14.67
CA LYS A 140 -1.79 -17.19 15.90
C LYS A 140 -1.62 -18.67 15.51
N ARG A 141 -0.58 -19.31 16.04
CA ARG A 141 -0.40 -20.76 16.00
C ARG A 141 -1.05 -21.38 17.23
#